data_AF-A0A7S2BNB4-F1
#
_entry.id   AF-A0A7S2BNB4-F1
#
_cell.length_a   1.000
_cell.length_b   1.000
_cell.length_c   1.000
_cell.angle_alpha   90.00
_cell.angle_beta   90.00
_cell.angle_gamma   90.00
#
_symmetry.space_group_name_H-M   'P 1'
#
loop_
_entity.id
_entity.type
_entity.pdbx_description
1 polymer ?
#
loop_
_entity_poly.entity_id
_entity_poly.type
_entity_poly.pdbx_seq_one_letter_code
_entity_poly.pdbx_strand_id
1 'polypeptide(L)'
;GGFHLLVGQQASLRYRTMTPLPKRRALLALSAAVAMSPASSLRHSRWASGATRFHELQSYSFRDFLADFGRAYEEGSEEFTLRERLFNQHHQEMVDFESGPTRSWRMGINHFMDYTEPEKRWLLGYTGARTRRAIAVDLESSSHRAPLPSQFFAATPNTHLMNIVRDQGSCGSCWAQAATSTLEGQVEATPGIVDALAKLHNASNTSGIPKIPTLSSQTMVSCVSNPRHCGGRGGCEGATVELAYDPSLVFAE
;
A
#
# COMPACT_ATOMS: atom_id res chain seq x y z
N GLY A 1 36.90 29.35 13.60
CA GLY A 1 36.84 28.80 14.96
C GLY A 1 35.54 29.24 15.59
N GLY A 2 34.76 28.28 16.13
CA GLY A 2 33.67 28.51 17.08
C GLY A 2 32.33 28.96 16.50
N PHE A 3 31.45 28.01 16.17
CA PHE A 3 30.00 28.23 16.24
C PHE A 3 29.47 27.49 17.48
N HIS A 4 28.95 28.28 18.43
CA HIS A 4 28.36 27.82 19.67
C HIS A 4 27.01 27.13 19.41
N LEU A 5 26.87 25.90 19.88
CA LEU A 5 25.59 25.21 20.07
C LEU A 5 24.76 25.96 21.11
N LEU A 6 23.56 26.41 20.74
CA LEU A 6 22.50 26.73 21.68
C LEU A 6 21.64 25.48 21.88
N VAL A 7 21.80 24.86 23.05
CA VAL A 7 20.96 23.77 23.56
C VAL A 7 19.63 24.37 23.99
N GLY A 8 18.58 24.13 23.20
CA GLY A 8 17.20 24.47 23.54
C GLY A 8 16.64 23.53 24.61
N GLN A 9 16.13 24.13 25.68
CA GLN A 9 15.59 23.49 26.88
C GLN A 9 14.41 22.55 26.60
N GLN A 10 14.37 21.45 27.34
CA GLN A 10 13.24 20.54 27.47
C GLN A 10 12.00 21.28 28.01
N ALA A 11 10.96 21.40 27.19
CA ALA A 11 9.61 21.69 27.65
C ALA A 11 8.91 20.36 27.96
N SER A 12 8.81 20.04 29.26
CA SER A 12 8.02 18.92 29.78
C SER A 12 6.53 19.26 29.69
N LEU A 13 5.86 18.78 28.64
CA LEU A 13 4.39 18.84 28.53
C LEU A 13 3.77 17.75 29.41
N ARG A 14 3.34 18.18 30.60
CA ARG A 14 2.50 17.37 31.50
C ARG A 14 1.12 17.20 30.89
N TYR A 15 0.77 15.98 30.48
CA TYR A 15 -0.61 15.60 30.17
C TYR A 15 -1.48 15.75 31.44
N ARG A 16 -2.50 16.60 31.37
CA ARG A 16 -3.58 16.66 32.35
C ARG A 16 -4.46 15.42 32.20
N THR A 17 -4.51 14.62 33.25
CA THR A 17 -5.49 13.54 33.42
C THR A 17 -6.89 14.14 33.59
N MET A 18 -7.82 13.78 32.70
CA MET A 18 -9.24 14.05 32.90
C MET A 18 -9.83 13.07 33.91
N THR A 19 -10.60 13.62 34.84
CA THR A 19 -11.32 12.96 35.93
C THR A 19 -12.43 12.01 35.45
N PRO A 20 -12.78 10.98 36.24
CA PRO A 20 -13.76 9.96 35.85
C PRO A 20 -15.22 10.40 36.12
N LEU A 21 -16.13 10.00 35.22
CA LEU A 21 -17.58 10.13 35.41
C LEU A 21 -18.16 9.02 36.31
N PRO A 22 -19.31 9.26 36.99
CA PRO A 22 -19.73 8.49 38.14
C PRO A 22 -20.43 7.16 37.78
N LYS A 23 -20.22 6.18 38.65
CA LYS A 23 -20.82 4.83 38.60
C LYS A 23 -22.34 4.91 38.78
N ARG A 24 -23.10 4.41 37.80
CA ARG A 24 -24.49 3.98 38.00
C ARG A 24 -24.53 2.45 38.03
N ARG A 25 -25.00 1.90 39.16
CA ARG A 25 -25.41 0.50 39.30
C ARG A 25 -26.91 0.43 39.08
N ALA A 26 -27.37 -0.40 38.15
CA ALA A 26 -28.65 -1.11 38.22
C ALA A 26 -28.70 -2.24 37.17
N LEU A 27 -28.62 -3.46 37.70
CA LEU A 27 -29.33 -4.70 37.33
C LEU A 27 -29.72 -4.95 35.86
N LEU A 28 -29.23 -6.09 35.33
CA LEU A 28 -30.04 -6.97 34.48
C LEU A 28 -29.53 -8.41 34.59
N ALA A 29 -30.49 -9.32 34.69
CA ALA A 29 -30.35 -10.76 34.72
C ALA A 29 -30.20 -11.36 33.31
N LEU A 30 -29.91 -12.66 33.31
CA LEU A 30 -29.97 -13.66 32.23
C LEU A 30 -28.73 -13.89 31.34
N SER A 31 -28.19 -15.07 31.60
CA SER A 31 -27.41 -16.03 30.81
C SER A 31 -27.51 -15.91 29.28
N ALA A 32 -26.35 -15.84 28.63
CA ALA A 32 -26.08 -16.52 27.37
C ALA A 32 -24.56 -16.74 27.24
N ALA A 33 -24.15 -17.97 26.91
CA ALA A 33 -22.76 -18.35 26.74
C ALA A 33 -22.13 -17.56 25.57
N VAL A 34 -21.17 -16.70 25.87
CA VAL A 34 -20.31 -16.11 24.85
C VAL A 34 -19.27 -17.17 24.50
N ALA A 35 -19.50 -17.87 23.39
CA ALA A 35 -18.44 -18.58 22.71
C ALA A 35 -17.36 -17.56 22.34
N MET A 36 -16.20 -17.67 22.98
CA MET A 36 -15.02 -16.91 22.62
C MET A 36 -14.66 -17.27 21.17
N SER A 37 -15.02 -16.42 20.22
CA SER A 37 -14.49 -16.51 18.86
C SER A 37 -12.96 -16.44 18.96
N PRO A 38 -12.22 -17.41 18.40
CA PRO A 38 -10.78 -17.28 18.33
C PRO A 38 -10.46 -16.08 17.43
N ALA A 39 -9.43 -15.35 17.87
CA ALA A 39 -8.87 -14.18 17.26
C ALA A 39 -8.97 -14.17 15.74
N SER A 40 -9.36 -13.01 15.19
CA SER A 40 -9.20 -12.62 13.79
C SER A 40 -7.80 -13.02 13.33
N SER A 41 -7.70 -14.18 12.72
CA SER A 41 -6.48 -14.62 12.08
C SER A 41 -6.35 -13.66 10.91
N LEU A 42 -5.33 -12.80 10.93
CA LEU A 42 -4.87 -12.11 9.74
C LEU A 42 -4.54 -13.20 8.73
N ARG A 43 -5.50 -13.57 7.89
CA ARG A 43 -5.27 -14.40 6.72
C ARG A 43 -4.38 -13.55 5.84
N HIS A 44 -3.08 -13.80 5.94
CA HIS A 44 -2.14 -13.34 4.94
C HIS A 44 -2.58 -14.05 3.67
N SER A 45 -3.23 -13.33 2.76
CA SER A 45 -3.43 -13.82 1.40
C SER A 45 -2.04 -14.09 0.85
N ARG A 46 -1.66 -15.36 0.78
CA ARG A 46 -0.48 -15.76 0.02
C ARG A 46 -0.79 -15.39 -1.42
N TRP A 47 -0.31 -14.25 -1.89
CA TRP A 47 -0.18 -14.02 -3.31
C TRP A 47 0.71 -15.15 -3.83
N ALA A 48 0.11 -16.09 -4.55
CA ALA A 48 0.84 -17.10 -5.27
C ALA A 48 1.58 -16.38 -6.41
N SER A 49 2.88 -16.13 -6.22
CA SER A 49 3.73 -15.45 -7.21
C SER A 49 4.03 -16.29 -8.46
N GLY A 50 3.22 -17.30 -8.77
CA GLY A 50 3.30 -18.09 -9.98
C GLY A 50 2.20 -17.69 -10.94
N ALA A 51 2.54 -17.38 -12.19
CA ALA A 51 1.54 -17.24 -13.24
C ALA A 51 0.68 -18.51 -13.29
N THR A 52 -0.63 -18.37 -13.07
CA THR A 52 -1.60 -19.48 -13.16
C THR A 52 -1.39 -20.24 -14.46
N ARG A 53 -1.32 -21.58 -14.41
CA ARG A 53 -1.19 -22.36 -15.64
C ARG A 53 -2.49 -22.24 -16.44
N PHE A 54 -2.39 -22.31 -17.77
CA PHE A 54 -3.58 -22.12 -18.62
C PHE A 54 -4.69 -23.14 -18.33
N HIS A 55 -4.34 -24.40 -18.06
CA HIS A 55 -5.33 -25.43 -17.68
C HIS A 55 -6.00 -25.11 -16.33
N GLU A 56 -5.25 -24.58 -15.36
CA GLU A 56 -5.79 -24.15 -14.06
C GLU A 56 -6.72 -22.93 -14.25
N LEU A 57 -6.38 -22.02 -15.15
CA LEU A 57 -7.21 -20.88 -15.52
C LEU A 57 -8.55 -21.34 -16.09
N GLN A 58 -8.58 -22.26 -17.07
CA GLN A 58 -9.83 -22.69 -17.71
C GLN A 58 -10.84 -23.29 -16.73
N SER A 59 -10.37 -24.09 -15.77
CA SER A 59 -11.23 -24.74 -14.77
C SER A 59 -11.58 -23.84 -13.58
N TYR A 60 -11.00 -22.65 -13.48
CA TYR A 60 -11.19 -21.77 -12.33
C TYR A 60 -12.61 -21.22 -12.27
N SER A 61 -13.32 -21.52 -11.18
CA SER A 61 -14.73 -21.16 -11.04
C SER A 61 -14.95 -19.91 -10.19
N PHE A 62 -16.14 -19.32 -10.26
CA PHE A 62 -16.51 -18.20 -9.39
C PHE A 62 -16.46 -18.60 -7.92
N ARG A 63 -16.79 -19.85 -7.58
CA ARG A 63 -16.71 -20.37 -6.20
C ARG A 63 -15.27 -20.40 -5.69
N ASP A 64 -14.31 -20.80 -6.54
CA ASP A 64 -12.88 -20.78 -6.20
C ASP A 64 -12.42 -19.35 -5.97
N PHE A 65 -12.84 -18.42 -6.85
CA PHE A 65 -12.57 -16.99 -6.70
C PHE A 65 -13.10 -16.43 -5.38
N LEU A 66 -14.34 -16.76 -4.99
CA LEU A 66 -14.90 -16.30 -3.71
C LEU A 66 -14.05 -16.79 -2.52
N ALA A 67 -13.59 -18.04 -2.56
CA ALA A 67 -12.77 -18.64 -1.52
C ALA A 67 -11.36 -18.03 -1.46
N ASP A 68 -10.69 -17.90 -2.59
CA ASP A 68 -9.30 -17.43 -2.68
C ASP A 68 -9.17 -15.94 -2.30
N PHE A 69 -10.15 -15.12 -2.67
CA PHE A 69 -10.15 -13.67 -2.40
C PHE A 69 -11.04 -13.28 -1.21
N GLY A 70 -11.59 -14.24 -0.48
CA GLY A 70 -12.38 -14.00 0.74
C GLY A 70 -13.62 -13.15 0.49
N ARG A 71 -14.29 -13.35 -0.63
CA ARG A 71 -15.54 -12.66 -0.97
C ARG A 71 -16.72 -13.32 -0.26
N ALA A 72 -17.57 -12.49 0.35
CA ALA A 72 -18.71 -12.95 1.14
C ALA A 72 -20.03 -12.33 0.65
N TYR A 73 -20.30 -12.43 -0.66
CA TYR A 73 -21.56 -12.00 -1.24
C TYR A 73 -22.68 -12.97 -0.87
N GLU A 74 -23.86 -12.46 -0.54
CA GLU A 74 -25.02 -13.28 -0.20
C GLU A 74 -25.58 -13.96 -1.46
N GLU A 75 -25.59 -15.29 -1.48
CA GLU A 75 -26.05 -16.08 -2.63
C GLU A 75 -27.53 -15.77 -2.95
N GLY A 76 -27.81 -15.48 -4.22
CA GLY A 76 -29.14 -15.06 -4.68
C GLY A 76 -29.41 -13.55 -4.59
N SER A 77 -28.53 -12.75 -4.00
CA SER A 77 -28.64 -11.29 -4.03
C SER A 77 -28.35 -10.70 -5.42
N GLU A 78 -28.78 -9.45 -5.64
CA GLU A 78 -28.41 -8.70 -6.85
C GLU A 78 -26.90 -8.51 -6.96
N GLU A 79 -26.23 -8.27 -5.83
CA GLU A 79 -24.77 -8.12 -5.76
C GLU A 79 -24.06 -9.41 -6.18
N PHE A 80 -24.45 -10.56 -5.63
CA PHE A 80 -23.88 -11.85 -6.03
C PHE A 80 -24.02 -12.08 -7.54
N THR A 81 -25.20 -11.83 -8.09
CA THR A 81 -25.50 -12.01 -9.51
C THR A 81 -24.67 -11.05 -10.38
N LEU A 82 -24.47 -9.80 -9.94
CA LEU A 82 -23.61 -8.85 -10.62
C LEU A 82 -22.14 -9.31 -10.61
N ARG A 83 -21.62 -9.71 -9.45
CA ARG A 83 -20.22 -10.11 -9.26
C ARG A 83 -19.89 -11.40 -10.02
N GLU A 84 -20.80 -12.37 -10.02
CA GLU A 84 -20.66 -13.59 -10.83
C GLU A 84 -20.60 -13.27 -12.32
N ARG A 85 -21.47 -12.38 -12.81
CA ARG A 85 -21.46 -11.96 -14.22
C ARG A 85 -20.14 -11.28 -14.60
N LEU A 86 -19.66 -10.36 -13.78
CA LEU A 86 -18.39 -9.66 -14.00
C LEU A 86 -17.21 -10.63 -14.00
N PHE A 87 -17.18 -11.55 -13.02
CA PHE A 87 -16.18 -12.60 -12.95
C PHE A 87 -16.17 -13.45 -14.22
N ASN A 88 -17.33 -13.97 -14.64
CA ASN A 88 -17.43 -14.83 -15.83
C ASN A 88 -16.98 -14.10 -17.10
N GLN A 89 -17.32 -12.80 -17.21
CA GLN A 89 -16.86 -11.98 -18.33
C GLN A 89 -15.33 -11.86 -18.35
N HIS A 90 -14.72 -11.40 -17.26
CA HIS A 90 -13.26 -11.21 -17.21
C HIS A 90 -12.50 -12.55 -17.29
N HIS A 91 -13.08 -13.63 -16.76
CA HIS A 91 -12.53 -14.98 -16.87
C HIS A 91 -12.49 -15.45 -18.33
N GLN A 92 -13.59 -15.28 -19.07
CA GLN A 92 -13.62 -15.61 -20.49
C GLN A 92 -12.64 -14.76 -21.30
N GLU A 93 -12.57 -13.45 -21.04
CA GLU A 93 -11.58 -12.55 -21.66
C GLU A 93 -10.14 -13.05 -21.42
N MET A 94 -9.85 -13.56 -20.23
CA MET A 94 -8.56 -14.13 -19.87
C MET A 94 -8.27 -15.45 -20.60
N VAL A 95 -9.25 -16.35 -20.66
CA VAL A 95 -9.13 -17.63 -21.39
C VAL A 95 -8.89 -17.38 -22.87
N ASP A 96 -9.66 -16.48 -23.48
CA ASP A 96 -9.52 -16.11 -24.89
C ASP A 96 -8.12 -15.52 -25.15
N PHE A 97 -7.66 -14.62 -24.29
CA PHE A 97 -6.34 -14.00 -24.39
C PHE A 97 -5.21 -15.03 -24.34
N GLU A 98 -5.26 -15.96 -23.39
CA GLU A 98 -4.23 -16.98 -23.18
C GLU A 98 -4.30 -18.13 -24.20
N SER A 99 -5.46 -18.35 -24.83
CA SER A 99 -5.63 -19.30 -25.94
C SER A 99 -5.10 -18.78 -27.29
N GLY A 100 -4.90 -17.46 -27.40
CA GLY A 100 -4.44 -16.79 -28.60
C GLY A 100 -2.94 -16.93 -28.86
N PRO A 101 -2.40 -16.14 -29.82
CA PRO A 101 -0.97 -16.12 -30.11
C PRO A 101 -0.14 -15.73 -28.89
N THR A 102 1.04 -16.33 -28.74
CA THR A 102 1.99 -16.01 -27.67
C THR A 102 2.33 -14.52 -27.65
N ARG A 103 2.32 -13.93 -26.45
CA ARG A 103 2.65 -12.51 -26.21
C ARG A 103 3.79 -12.37 -25.20
N SER A 104 4.35 -11.17 -25.10
CA SER A 104 5.40 -10.82 -24.12
C SER A 104 4.88 -10.71 -22.68
N TRP A 105 3.56 -10.86 -22.48
CA TRP A 105 2.91 -10.78 -21.18
C TRP A 105 1.71 -11.74 -21.16
N ARG A 106 1.26 -12.07 -19.95
CA ARG A 106 0.16 -13.00 -19.69
C ARG A 106 -0.86 -12.35 -18.77
N MET A 107 -2.13 -12.69 -18.93
CA MET A 107 -3.16 -12.36 -17.96
C MET A 107 -3.21 -13.45 -16.89
N GLY A 108 -3.52 -13.06 -15.65
CA GLY A 108 -3.60 -13.97 -14.52
C GLY A 108 -4.75 -13.62 -13.59
N ILE A 109 -5.23 -14.63 -12.86
CA ILE A 109 -6.29 -14.50 -11.86
C ILE A 109 -5.86 -13.46 -10.83
N ASN A 110 -6.76 -12.53 -10.52
CA ASN A 110 -6.49 -11.48 -9.56
C ASN A 110 -7.80 -10.99 -8.93
N HIS A 111 -7.68 -10.21 -7.85
CA HIS A 111 -8.81 -9.74 -7.06
C HIS A 111 -9.69 -8.69 -7.75
N PHE A 112 -9.35 -8.21 -8.96
CA PHE A 112 -10.17 -7.25 -9.71
C PHE A 112 -11.16 -7.92 -10.67
N MET A 113 -11.21 -9.26 -10.72
CA MET A 113 -12.07 -9.99 -11.65
C MET A 113 -13.57 -9.75 -11.41
N ASP A 114 -13.98 -9.30 -10.22
CA ASP A 114 -15.36 -8.97 -9.90
C ASP A 114 -15.64 -7.46 -9.88
N TYR A 115 -14.71 -6.63 -10.37
CA TYR A 115 -14.84 -5.16 -10.32
C TYR A 115 -15.47 -4.61 -11.61
N THR A 116 -16.36 -3.65 -11.43
CA THR A 116 -16.83 -2.76 -12.50
C THR A 116 -15.74 -1.78 -12.92
N GLU A 117 -15.88 -1.20 -14.11
CA GLU A 117 -14.93 -0.18 -14.59
C GLU A 117 -14.85 1.07 -13.69
N PRO A 118 -15.95 1.62 -13.13
CA PRO A 118 -15.87 2.68 -12.14
C PRO A 118 -15.09 2.29 -10.87
N GLU A 119 -15.27 1.06 -10.37
CA GLU A 119 -14.53 0.57 -9.20
C GLU A 119 -13.02 0.45 -9.49
N LYS A 120 -12.64 -0.09 -10.65
CA LYS A 120 -11.22 -0.11 -11.07
C LYS A 120 -10.65 1.30 -11.20
N ARG A 121 -11.40 2.21 -11.81
CA ARG A 121 -10.97 3.60 -12.02
C ARG A 121 -10.77 4.35 -10.71
N TRP A 122 -11.62 4.09 -9.71
CA TRP A 122 -11.49 4.66 -8.37
C TRP A 122 -10.13 4.34 -7.73
N LEU A 123 -9.62 3.13 -7.92
CA LEU A 123 -8.32 2.72 -7.38
C LEU A 123 -7.14 3.45 -8.02
N LEU A 124 -7.28 3.96 -9.24
CA LEU A 124 -6.17 4.63 -9.90
C LEU A 124 -5.79 5.93 -9.20
N GLY A 125 -6.69 6.56 -8.43
CA GLY A 125 -6.45 7.75 -7.61
C GLY A 125 -6.18 9.04 -8.41
N TYR A 126 -5.38 8.97 -9.47
CA TYR A 126 -5.01 10.14 -10.25
C TYR A 126 -6.15 10.57 -11.19
N THR A 127 -6.71 11.76 -10.94
CA THR A 127 -7.75 12.36 -11.78
C THR A 127 -7.28 13.61 -12.53
N GLY A 128 -5.98 13.92 -12.48
CA GLY A 128 -5.43 15.11 -13.12
C GLY A 128 -5.39 15.01 -14.65
N ALA A 129 -5.57 16.13 -15.35
CA ALA A 129 -5.27 16.19 -16.77
C ALA A 129 -3.75 16.14 -16.99
N ARG A 130 -3.26 15.48 -18.05
CA ARG A 130 -1.84 15.55 -18.45
C ARG A 130 -1.48 16.99 -18.83
N THR A 131 -0.99 17.79 -17.89
CA THR A 131 -0.42 19.10 -18.17
C THR A 131 0.95 18.92 -18.81
N ARG A 132 1.14 19.42 -20.04
CA ARG A 132 2.40 19.31 -20.82
C ARG A 132 3.59 20.08 -20.25
N ARG A 133 3.44 20.73 -19.10
CA ARG A 133 4.50 21.49 -18.42
C ARG A 133 4.81 20.82 -17.09
N ALA A 134 5.57 19.74 -17.14
CA ALA A 134 6.32 19.32 -15.97
C ALA A 134 7.38 20.40 -15.71
N ILE A 135 7.41 20.97 -14.51
CA ILE A 135 8.60 21.71 -14.07
C ILE A 135 9.63 20.63 -13.76
N ALA A 136 10.46 20.32 -14.76
CA ALA A 136 11.62 19.48 -14.54
C ALA A 136 12.60 20.31 -13.71
N VAL A 137 12.91 19.84 -12.50
CA VAL A 137 14.13 20.27 -11.83
C VAL A 137 15.28 19.74 -12.69
N ASP A 138 16.16 20.63 -13.13
CA ASP A 138 17.40 20.21 -13.78
C ASP A 138 18.24 19.50 -12.72
N LEU A 139 18.10 18.18 -12.66
CA LEU A 139 18.96 17.34 -11.85
C LEU A 139 20.32 17.38 -12.56
N GLU A 140 21.27 18.13 -11.99
CA GLU A 140 22.66 18.06 -12.43
C GLU A 140 23.10 16.61 -12.38
N SER A 141 23.11 15.97 -13.56
CA SER A 141 23.68 14.67 -13.76
C SER A 141 25.17 14.83 -13.51
N SER A 142 25.62 14.46 -12.30
CA SER A 142 27.05 14.39 -12.03
C SER A 142 27.68 13.57 -13.17
N SER A 143 28.69 14.12 -13.83
CA SER A 143 29.21 13.65 -15.11
C SER A 143 29.91 12.28 -15.07
N HIS A 144 29.61 11.44 -14.09
CA HIS A 144 30.06 10.07 -13.97
C HIS A 144 29.41 9.25 -15.08
N ARG A 145 29.97 9.36 -16.28
CA ARG A 145 29.67 8.53 -17.46
C ARG A 145 30.21 7.11 -17.27
N ALA A 146 29.90 6.48 -16.14
CA ALA A 146 30.12 5.06 -15.98
C ALA A 146 29.17 4.33 -16.96
N PRO A 147 29.63 3.27 -17.64
CA PRO A 147 28.73 2.44 -18.42
C PRO A 147 27.64 1.88 -17.49
N LEU A 148 26.38 2.05 -17.88
CA LEU A 148 25.27 1.43 -17.16
C LEU A 148 25.37 -0.09 -17.29
N PRO A 149 25.01 -0.85 -16.22
CA PRO A 149 24.98 -2.29 -16.31
C PRO A 149 23.91 -2.74 -17.31
N SER A 150 24.11 -3.91 -17.93
CA SER A 150 23.15 -4.50 -18.88
C SER A 150 21.82 -4.87 -18.22
N GLN A 151 21.84 -5.09 -16.89
CA GLN A 151 20.68 -5.38 -16.06
C GLN A 151 20.86 -4.72 -14.69
N PHE A 152 19.77 -4.16 -14.16
CA PHE A 152 19.74 -3.57 -12.83
C PHE A 152 18.41 -3.89 -12.16
N PHE A 153 18.48 -4.41 -10.94
CA PHE A 153 17.33 -4.66 -10.09
C PHE A 153 17.57 -3.94 -8.77
N ALA A 154 16.70 -2.99 -8.43
CA ALA A 154 16.76 -2.32 -7.13
C ALA A 154 16.44 -3.32 -6.01
N ALA A 155 15.33 -4.06 -6.17
CA ALA A 155 14.95 -5.15 -5.28
C ALA A 155 15.78 -6.41 -5.59
N THR A 156 16.49 -6.94 -4.58
CA THR A 156 17.31 -8.16 -4.67
C THR A 156 16.99 -9.08 -3.48
N PRO A 157 17.44 -10.35 -3.45
CA PRO A 157 17.23 -11.21 -2.28
C PRO A 157 17.79 -10.66 -0.96
N ASN A 158 18.69 -9.68 -1.01
CA ASN A 158 19.32 -9.06 0.16
C ASN A 158 18.67 -7.73 0.59
N THR A 159 17.68 -7.23 -0.15
CA THR A 159 16.90 -6.06 0.25
C THR A 159 15.68 -6.50 1.06
N HIS A 160 15.30 -5.73 2.07
CA HIS A 160 14.08 -5.91 2.84
C HIS A 160 12.97 -4.96 2.36
N LEU A 161 13.18 -3.65 2.44
CA LEU A 161 12.14 -2.64 2.19
C LEU A 161 11.73 -2.58 0.72
N MET A 162 12.69 -2.67 -0.21
CA MET A 162 12.43 -2.68 -1.66
C MET A 162 11.66 -3.92 -2.15
N ASN A 163 11.62 -5.01 -1.36
CA ASN A 163 10.85 -6.21 -1.68
C ASN A 163 9.41 -6.16 -1.17
N ILE A 164 9.00 -5.07 -0.49
CA ILE A 164 7.66 -4.94 0.05
C ILE A 164 6.70 -4.54 -1.06
N VAL A 165 5.79 -5.47 -1.39
CA VAL A 165 4.66 -5.20 -2.27
C VAL A 165 3.47 -4.79 -1.42
N ARG A 166 2.96 -3.58 -1.67
CA ARG A 166 1.85 -2.99 -0.91
C ARG A 166 0.53 -3.16 -1.63
N ASP A 167 -0.52 -3.36 -0.85
CA ASP A 167 -1.90 -3.32 -1.30
C ASP A 167 -2.56 -2.03 -0.80
N GLN A 168 -3.07 -1.21 -1.72
CA GLN A 168 -3.79 0.02 -1.41
C GLN A 168 -5.25 -0.23 -0.98
N GLY A 169 -5.74 -1.47 -1.11
CA GLY A 169 -7.12 -1.84 -0.85
C GLY A 169 -8.10 -1.08 -1.74
N SER A 170 -9.24 -0.69 -1.17
CA SER A 170 -10.32 0.02 -1.89
C SER A 170 -10.13 1.56 -1.94
N CYS A 171 -8.92 2.04 -1.69
CA CYS A 171 -8.60 3.46 -1.58
C CYS A 171 -7.74 3.88 -2.80
N GLY A 172 -8.05 4.99 -3.47
CA GLY A 172 -7.27 5.58 -4.56
C GLY A 172 -5.95 6.22 -4.09
N SER A 173 -5.16 5.49 -3.31
CA SER A 173 -3.95 5.97 -2.62
C SER A 173 -2.65 5.50 -3.29
N CYS A 174 -2.70 5.09 -4.55
CA CYS A 174 -1.50 4.65 -5.30
C CYS A 174 -0.35 5.67 -5.22
N TRP A 175 -0.66 6.97 -5.16
CA TRP A 175 0.31 8.06 -4.99
C TRP A 175 1.07 7.97 -3.65
N ALA A 176 0.37 7.68 -2.56
CA ALA A 176 0.97 7.52 -1.25
C ALA A 176 1.78 6.23 -1.16
N GLN A 177 1.30 5.13 -1.76
CA GLN A 177 2.06 3.87 -1.80
C GLN A 177 3.34 4.02 -2.61
N ALA A 178 3.27 4.66 -3.79
CA ALA A 178 4.44 4.92 -4.64
C ALA A 178 5.47 5.81 -3.94
N ALA A 179 5.00 6.87 -3.26
CA ALA A 179 5.86 7.75 -2.49
C ALA A 179 6.55 7.01 -1.33
N THR A 180 5.79 6.19 -0.59
CA THR A 180 6.31 5.39 0.52
C THR A 180 7.37 4.41 0.04
N SER A 181 7.10 3.64 -1.02
CA SER A 181 8.06 2.67 -1.57
C SER A 181 9.33 3.34 -2.12
N THR A 182 9.21 4.55 -2.67
CA THR A 182 10.38 5.31 -3.15
C THR A 182 11.27 5.78 -1.98
N LEU A 183 10.67 6.35 -0.93
CA LEU A 183 11.41 6.77 0.27
C LEU A 183 12.09 5.59 0.94
N GLU A 184 11.40 4.46 1.05
CA GLU A 184 11.97 3.23 1.58
C GLU A 184 13.13 2.69 0.74
N GLY A 185 13.01 2.76 -0.59
CA GLY A 185 14.12 2.45 -1.48
C GLY A 185 15.34 3.35 -1.23
N GLN A 186 15.13 4.65 -1.00
CA GLN A 186 16.24 5.57 -0.67
C GLN A 186 16.84 5.28 0.70
N VAL A 187 16.01 4.96 1.70
CA VAL A 187 16.45 4.54 3.04
C VAL A 187 17.35 3.31 2.90
N GLU A 188 16.89 2.27 2.21
CA GLU A 188 17.61 1.01 2.08
C GLU A 188 18.87 1.11 1.21
N ALA A 189 18.86 1.96 0.18
CA ALA A 189 20.03 2.25 -0.64
C ALA A 189 21.11 3.05 0.10
N THR A 190 20.83 3.58 1.29
CA THR A 190 21.75 4.43 2.06
C THR A 190 22.17 3.73 3.37
N PRO A 191 23.33 3.04 3.41
CA PRO A 191 23.75 2.24 4.57
C PRO A 191 23.77 3.01 5.90
N GLY A 192 24.16 4.29 5.88
CA GLY A 192 24.18 5.12 7.09
C GLY A 192 22.79 5.35 7.70
N ILE A 193 21.74 5.44 6.89
CA ILE A 193 20.36 5.59 7.37
C ILE A 193 19.86 4.27 7.94
N VAL A 194 20.13 3.16 7.26
CA VAL A 194 19.81 1.79 7.71
C VAL A 194 20.41 1.54 9.11
N ASP A 195 21.69 1.83 9.29
CA ASP A 195 22.38 1.64 10.57
C ASP A 195 21.82 2.53 11.69
N ALA A 196 21.48 3.77 11.38
CA ALA A 196 20.89 4.70 12.34
C ALA A 196 19.51 4.20 12.79
N LEU A 197 18.66 3.76 11.86
CA LEU A 197 17.34 3.21 12.17
C LEU A 197 17.43 1.89 12.95
N ALA A 198 18.33 0.99 12.57
CA ALA A 198 18.54 -0.26 13.28
C ALA A 198 18.91 -0.02 14.76
N LYS A 199 19.78 0.97 15.04
CA LYS A 199 20.14 1.39 16.40
C LYS A 199 18.94 1.98 17.16
N LEU A 200 18.19 2.88 16.53
CA LEU A 200 17.01 3.52 17.15
C LEU A 200 15.94 2.51 17.54
N HIS A 201 15.77 1.47 16.73
CA HIS A 201 14.74 0.45 16.94
C HIS A 201 15.23 -0.78 17.71
N ASN A 202 16.47 -0.78 18.22
CA ASN A 202 17.11 -1.95 18.84
C ASN A 202 16.98 -3.22 17.97
N ALA A 203 17.05 -3.06 16.65
CA ALA A 203 16.90 -4.16 15.71
C ALA A 203 18.17 -5.03 15.71
N SER A 204 18.02 -6.32 16.04
CA SER A 204 19.11 -7.30 16.00
C SER A 204 19.37 -7.77 14.57
N ASN A 205 20.65 -7.78 14.17
CA ASN A 205 21.13 -8.31 12.88
C ASN A 205 21.34 -9.83 12.91
N THR A 206 20.37 -10.60 13.40
CA THR A 206 20.51 -12.06 13.59
C THR A 206 20.56 -12.85 12.27
N SER A 207 20.34 -12.20 11.13
CA SER A 207 20.22 -12.84 9.80
C SER A 207 21.04 -12.15 8.70
N GLY A 208 21.88 -11.16 9.04
CA GLY A 208 22.68 -10.40 8.07
C GLY A 208 21.91 -9.32 7.28
N ILE A 209 20.58 -9.28 7.37
CA ILE A 209 19.72 -8.23 6.78
C ILE A 209 19.04 -7.46 7.93
N PRO A 210 19.30 -6.15 8.09
CA PRO A 210 18.64 -5.33 9.10
C PRO A 210 17.13 -5.27 8.84
N LYS A 211 16.33 -5.81 9.76
CA LYS A 211 14.87 -5.64 9.73
C LYS A 211 14.51 -4.28 10.27
N ILE A 212 14.36 -3.31 9.38
CA ILE A 212 13.98 -1.92 9.69
C ILE A 212 12.46 -1.78 9.58
N PRO A 213 11.81 -0.97 10.42
CA PRO A 213 10.39 -0.67 10.29
C PRO A 213 10.05 -0.06 8.93
N THR A 214 8.85 -0.38 8.45
CA THR A 214 8.30 0.21 7.24
C THR A 214 7.77 1.60 7.50
N LEU A 215 7.72 2.41 6.45
CA LEU A 215 7.06 3.70 6.45
C LEU A 215 5.53 3.55 6.33
N SER A 216 4.80 4.45 6.98
CA SER A 216 3.34 4.47 6.99
C SER A 216 2.78 5.31 5.84
N SER A 217 2.35 4.66 4.76
CA SER A 217 1.63 5.34 3.67
C SER A 217 0.32 5.97 4.13
N GLN A 218 -0.29 5.44 5.20
CA GLN A 218 -1.48 6.03 5.81
C GLN A 218 -1.22 7.44 6.34
N THR A 219 0.00 7.74 6.81
CA THR A 219 0.37 9.10 7.24
C THR A 219 0.26 10.08 6.06
N MET A 220 0.68 9.67 4.86
CA MET A 220 0.53 10.50 3.67
C MET A 220 -0.94 10.67 3.29
N VAL A 221 -1.71 9.57 3.31
CA VAL A 221 -3.15 9.59 2.98
C VAL A 221 -3.94 10.51 3.94
N SER A 222 -3.60 10.50 5.23
CA SER A 222 -4.36 11.20 6.26
C SER A 222 -3.90 12.64 6.50
N CYS A 223 -2.62 12.95 6.31
CA CYS A 223 -2.05 14.21 6.78
C CYS A 223 -1.58 15.15 5.67
N VAL A 224 -1.33 14.66 4.45
CA VAL A 224 -0.83 15.52 3.36
C VAL A 224 -1.94 16.38 2.81
N SER A 225 -1.76 17.69 2.92
CA SER A 225 -2.68 18.67 2.33
C SER A 225 -2.56 18.72 0.80
N ASN A 226 -3.69 18.84 0.11
CA ASN A 226 -3.74 19.00 -1.34
C ASN A 226 -4.52 20.27 -1.76
N PRO A 227 -4.05 21.48 -1.38
CA PRO A 227 -4.79 22.73 -1.57
C PRO A 227 -4.94 23.12 -3.05
N ARG A 228 -4.09 22.56 -3.92
CA ARG A 228 -4.09 22.83 -5.37
C ARG A 228 -4.77 21.74 -6.19
N HIS A 229 -5.36 20.73 -5.53
CA HIS A 229 -5.99 19.58 -6.16
C HIS A 229 -5.08 18.90 -7.21
N CYS A 230 -3.79 18.78 -6.91
CA CYS A 230 -2.83 18.16 -7.81
C CYS A 230 -3.15 16.67 -7.91
N GLY A 231 -3.57 16.23 -9.09
CA GLY A 231 -3.86 14.82 -9.38
C GLY A 231 -5.09 14.24 -8.68
N GLY A 232 -5.90 15.04 -7.98
CA GLY A 232 -7.08 14.57 -7.25
C GLY A 232 -7.40 15.46 -6.05
N ARG A 233 -8.25 14.98 -5.12
CA ARG A 233 -8.62 15.74 -3.90
C ARG A 233 -7.75 15.46 -2.68
N GLY A 234 -6.80 14.54 -2.77
CA GLY A 234 -6.01 14.02 -1.65
C GLY A 234 -6.59 12.74 -1.06
N GLY A 235 -5.88 12.14 -0.10
CA GLY A 235 -6.30 10.91 0.55
C GLY A 235 -6.62 9.77 -0.43
N CYS A 236 -7.80 9.16 -0.26
CA CYS A 236 -8.30 8.08 -1.15
C CYS A 236 -8.89 8.57 -2.47
N GLU A 237 -9.02 9.87 -2.64
CA GLU A 237 -9.48 10.50 -3.88
C GLU A 237 -8.31 10.86 -4.80
N GLY A 238 -7.13 10.40 -4.40
CA GLY A 238 -5.85 10.50 -5.05
C GLY A 238 -5.23 11.89 -5.14
N ALA A 239 -3.95 11.85 -5.47
CA ALA A 239 -3.05 13.00 -5.48
C ALA A 239 -1.83 12.64 -6.35
N THR A 240 -0.83 13.52 -6.41
CA THR A 240 0.47 13.20 -7.02
C THR A 240 1.51 12.85 -5.97
N VAL A 241 2.52 12.07 -6.36
CA VAL A 241 3.59 11.59 -5.46
C VAL A 241 4.43 12.74 -4.88
N GLU A 242 4.56 13.84 -5.62
CA GLU A 242 5.38 14.99 -5.22
C GLU A 242 4.81 15.67 -3.97
N LEU A 243 3.50 15.64 -3.77
CA LEU A 243 2.88 16.18 -2.55
C LEU A 243 3.35 15.43 -1.30
N ALA A 244 3.61 14.13 -1.40
CA ALA A 244 4.10 13.33 -0.29
C ALA A 244 5.55 13.67 0.11
N TYR A 245 6.30 14.31 -0.78
CA TYR A 245 7.70 14.71 -0.54
C TYR A 245 7.85 16.15 -0.08
N ASP A 246 6.77 16.94 -0.09
CA ASP A 246 6.79 18.32 0.40
C ASP A 246 6.61 18.33 1.92
N PRO A 247 7.65 18.62 2.71
CA PRO A 247 7.56 18.58 4.17
C PRO A 247 6.56 19.60 4.72
N SER A 248 6.35 20.71 3.99
CA SER A 248 5.40 21.75 4.39
C SER A 248 3.95 21.30 4.28
N LEU A 249 3.66 20.30 3.43
CA LEU A 249 2.32 19.74 3.25
C LEU A 249 2.06 18.53 4.14
N VAL A 250 3.12 17.82 4.57
CA VAL A 250 3.05 16.64 5.44
C VAL A 250 2.87 17.02 6.92
N PHE A 251 3.48 18.14 7.34
CA PHE A 251 3.48 18.60 8.74
C PHE A 251 2.85 20.00 8.91
N ALA A 252 1.95 20.41 8.01
CA ALA A 252 1.16 21.61 8.22
C ALA A 252 0.25 21.40 9.43
N GLU A 253 0.58 22.03 10.56
CA GLU A 253 -0.30 22.22 11.72
C GLU A 253 -1.46 23.16 11.40
#